data_AF-A0A7H8UID4-F1
#
_entry.id   AF-A0A7H8UID4-F1
#
_cell.length_a   1.000
_cell.length_b   1.000
_cell.length_c   1.000
_cell.angle_alpha   90.00
_cell.angle_beta   90.00
_cell.angle_gamma   90.00
#
_symmetry.space_group_name_H-M   'P 1'
#
loop_
_entity.id
_entity.type
_entity.pdbx_description
1 polymer ?
#
loop_
_entity_poly.entity_id
_entity_poly.type
_entity_poly.pdbx_seq_one_letter_code
_entity_poly.pdbx_strand_id
1 'polypeptide(L)' 'MPARDYPDKRVARGLAKEAELRMLSARIDPALMEYIRITAYETRKSKQEIVAEALALHRQKSQMGS' A
#
# COMPACT_ATOMS: atom_id res chain seq x y z
N MET A 1 8.16 33.74 -25.56
CA MET A 1 8.52 32.62 -24.65
C MET A 1 7.27 31.82 -24.36
N PRO A 2 7.29 30.47 -24.36
CA PRO A 2 6.10 29.68 -24.06
C PRO A 2 5.74 29.85 -22.58
N ALA A 3 4.46 30.11 -22.30
CA ALA A 3 3.94 30.25 -20.95
C ALA A 3 4.07 28.90 -20.23
N ARG A 4 4.76 28.89 -19.08
CA ARG A 4 4.78 27.72 -18.19
C ARG A 4 3.39 27.60 -17.57
N ASP A 5 2.63 26.58 -17.95
CA ASP A 5 1.42 26.15 -17.25
C ASP A 5 1.81 25.69 -15.83
N TYR A 6 1.83 26.64 -14.89
CA TYR A 6 1.89 26.30 -13.48
C TYR A 6 0.46 25.98 -13.03
N PRO A 7 0.22 24.79 -12.44
CA PRO A 7 -1.11 24.47 -11.93
C PRO A 7 -1.48 25.45 -10.81
N ASP A 8 -2.54 26.24 -11.05
CA ASP A 8 -3.09 27.24 -10.11
C ASP A 8 -3.49 26.62 -8.76
N LYS A 9 -3.78 25.32 -8.76
CA LYS A 9 -4.18 24.59 -7.55
C LYS A 9 -2.98 23.89 -6.96
N ARG A 10 -2.35 24.52 -5.98
CA ARG A 10 -1.45 23.83 -5.05
C ARG A 10 -2.29 22.85 -4.21
N VAL A 11 -2.31 21.58 -4.59
CA VAL A 11 -2.85 20.52 -3.72
C VAL A 11 -1.92 20.44 -2.50
N ALA A 12 -2.46 20.65 -1.30
CA ALA A 12 -1.71 20.51 -0.07
C ALA A 12 -1.15 19.08 0.01
N ARG A 13 0.18 18.96 0.12
CA ARG A 13 0.85 17.68 0.40
C ARG A 13 0.32 17.17 1.74
N GLY A 14 -0.52 16.13 1.74
CA GLY A 14 -1.13 15.58 2.96
C GLY A 14 -2.65 15.34 2.91
N LEU A 15 -3.36 15.71 1.84
CA LEU A 15 -4.79 15.35 1.65
C LEU A 15 -5.00 13.93 1.07
N ALA A 16 -4.01 13.05 1.21
CA ALA A 16 -4.11 11.67 0.75
C ALA A 16 -4.76 10.83 1.86
N LYS A 17 -5.55 9.82 1.49
CA LYS A 17 -6.35 8.90 2.32
C LYS A 17 -5.62 8.16 3.47
N GLU A 18 -4.38 8.53 3.76
CA GLU A 18 -3.45 7.86 4.67
C GLU A 18 -3.19 8.63 5.97
N ALA A 19 -3.79 9.81 6.17
CA ALA A 19 -3.55 10.63 7.37
C ALA A 19 -3.91 9.94 8.70
N GLU A 20 -4.82 8.96 8.67
CA GLU A 20 -5.21 8.15 9.84
C GLU A 20 -4.46 6.80 9.92
N LEU A 21 -3.66 6.45 8.91
CA LEU A 21 -2.96 5.17 8.88
C LEU A 21 -1.75 5.21 9.81
N ARG A 22 -1.69 4.24 10.73
CA ARG A 22 -0.50 4.00 11.54
C ARG A 22 0.47 3.14 10.74
N MET A 23 1.64 3.69 10.45
CA MET A 23 2.73 2.96 9.82
C MET A 23 3.34 1.97 10.82
N LEU A 24 3.31 0.69 10.48
CA LEU A 24 3.91 -0.38 11.27
C LEU A 24 5.13 -0.95 10.56
N SER A 25 6.22 -1.14 11.31
CA SER A 25 7.37 -1.91 10.87
C SER A 25 7.31 -3.31 11.48
N ALA A 26 7.40 -4.35 10.64
CA ALA A 26 7.48 -5.74 11.10
C ALA A 26 8.69 -6.41 10.48
N ARG A 27 9.28 -7.38 11.20
CA ARG A 27 10.27 -8.28 10.63
C ARG A 27 9.53 -9.37 9.85
N ILE A 28 9.90 -9.54 8.59
CA ILE A 28 9.32 -10.52 7.68
C ILE A 28 10.42 -11.50 7.31
N ASP A 29 10.07 -12.78 7.25
CA ASP A 29 10.97 -13.83 6.76
C ASP A 29 11.51 -13.49 5.35
N PRO A 30 12.81 -13.70 5.07
CA PRO A 30 13.40 -13.32 3.78
C PRO A 30 12.72 -13.96 2.57
N ALA A 31 12.32 -15.23 2.65
CA ALA A 31 11.67 -15.93 1.54
C ALA A 31 10.27 -15.36 1.28
N LEU A 32 9.53 -15.05 2.35
CA LEU A 32 8.24 -14.38 2.24
C LEU A 32 8.37 -12.96 1.65
N MET A 33 9.43 -12.24 2.01
CA MET A 33 9.70 -10.92 1.45
C MET A 33 10.02 -10.98 -0.05
N GLU A 34 10.72 -12.02 -0.50
CA GLU A 34 10.98 -12.26 -1.93
C GLU A 34 9.69 -12.52 -2.69
N TYR A 35 8.82 -13.39 -2.16
CA TYR A 35 7.49 -13.62 -2.72
C TYR A 35 6.69 -12.31 -2.87
N ILE A 36 6.63 -11.48 -1.83
CA ILE A 36 5.94 -10.18 -1.87
C ILE A 36 6.50 -9.28 -2.97
N ARG A 37 7.83 -9.30 -3.20
CA ARG A 37 8.46 -8.50 -4.27
C ARG A 37 8.06 -8.98 -5.66
N ILE A 38 8.04 -10.29 -5.89
CA ILE A 38 7.60 -10.89 -7.16
C ILE A 38 6.14 -10.53 -7.41
N THR A 39 5.28 -10.73 -6.42
CA THR A 39 3.85 -10.39 -6.52
C THR A 39 3.65 -8.89 -6.79
N ALA A 40 4.40 -8.00 -6.16
CA ALA A 40 4.34 -6.57 -6.43
C ALA A 40 4.71 -6.23 -7.87
N TYR A 41 5.73 -6.90 -8.41
CA TYR A 41 6.13 -6.73 -9.81
C TYR A 41 5.04 -7.18 -10.78
N GLU A 42 4.45 -8.34 -10.55
CA GLU A 42 3.42 -8.95 -11.42
C GLU A 42 2.09 -8.19 -11.35
N THR A 43 1.65 -7.82 -10.16
CA THR A 43 0.32 -7.21 -9.92
C THR A 43 0.32 -5.68 -10.01
N ARG A 44 1.50 -5.06 -10.07
CA ARG A 44 1.69 -3.60 -9.98
C ARG A 44 1.13 -2.96 -8.69
N LYS A 45 0.89 -3.77 -7.66
CA LYS A 45 0.51 -3.29 -6.32
C LYS A 45 1.76 -3.00 -5.50
N SER A 46 1.64 -2.06 -4.57
CA SER A 46 2.66 -1.83 -3.55
C SER A 46 2.75 -3.02 -2.58
N LYS A 47 3.93 -3.19 -1.99
CA LYS A 47 4.17 -4.22 -0.96
C LYS A 47 3.19 -4.08 0.21
N GLN A 48 2.79 -2.85 0.55
CA GLN A 48 1.87 -2.55 1.64
C GLN A 48 0.44 -2.99 1.28
N GLU A 49 -0.03 -2.70 0.07
CA GLU A 49 -1.35 -3.14 -0.41
C GLU A 49 -1.44 -4.67 -0.39
N ILE A 50 -0.40 -5.38 -0.84
CA ILE A 50 -0.37 -6.85 -0.83
C ILE A 50 -0.49 -7.38 0.61
N VAL A 51 0.26 -6.82 1.56
CA VAL A 51 0.21 -7.24 2.96
C VAL A 51 -1.14 -6.91 3.60
N ALA A 52 -1.71 -5.74 3.29
CA ALA A 52 -3.03 -5.33 3.78
C ALA A 52 -4.15 -6.24 3.26
N GLU A 53 -4.11 -6.60 1.97
CA GLU A 53 -5.04 -7.55 1.36
C GLU A 53 -4.93 -8.94 1.98
N ALA A 54 -3.70 -9.46 2.14
CA ALA A 54 -3.47 -10.75 2.79
C ALA A 54 -4.01 -10.77 4.24
N LEU A 55 -3.81 -9.68 4.99
CA LEU A 55 -4.32 -9.54 6.34
C LEU A 55 -5.86 -9.48 6.38
N ALA A 56 -6.49 -8.76 5.44
CA ALA A 56 -7.94 -8.71 5.33
C ALA A 56 -8.53 -10.10 5.02
N LEU A 57 -7.94 -10.82 4.07
CA LEU A 57 -8.33 -12.19 3.72
C LEU A 57 -8.19 -13.15 4.90
N HIS A 58 -7.09 -13.03 5.66
CA HIS A 58 -6.87 -13.84 6.86
C HIS A 58 -7.98 -13.61 7.90
N ARG A 59 -8.33 -12.34 8.17
CA ARG A 59 -9.41 -11.98 9.12
C ARG A 59 -10.77 -12.52 8.68
N GLN A 60 -11.10 -12.40 7.39
CA GLN A 60 -12.37 -12.94 6.86
C GLN A 60 -12.45 -14.45 7.05
N LYS A 61 -11.37 -15.18 6.74
CA LYS A 61 -11.32 -16.63 6.93
C LYS A 61 -11.44 -17.04 8.40
N SER A 62 -10.79 -16.30 9.30
CA SER A 62 -10.91 -16.54 10.75
C SER A 62 -12.33 -16.31 11.27
N GLN A 63 -13.06 -15.31 10.74
CA GLN A 63 -14.44 -15.04 11.13
C GLN A 63 -15.45 -16.05 10.58
N MET A 64 -15.19 -16.67 9.42
CA MET A 64 -16.05 -17.71 8.85
C MET A 64 -15.85 -19.09 9.49
N GLY A 65 -14.76 -19.29 10.22
CA GLY A 65 -14.44 -20.53 10.94
C GLY A 65 -14.84 -20.52 12.42
N SER A 66 -15.59 -19.51 12.88
CA SER A 66 -16.09 -19.36 14.26
C SER A 66 -17.59 -19.66 14.33
#